data_AF-A0A1F3Z9U1-F1
#
_entry.id   AF-A0A1F3Z9U1-F1
#
_cell.length_a   1.000
_cell.length_b   1.000
_cell.length_c   1.000
_cell.angle_alpha   90.00
_cell.angle_beta   90.00
_cell.angle_gamma   90.00
#
_symmetry.space_group_name_H-M   'P 1'
#
loop_
_entity.id
_entity.type
_entity.pdbx_description
1 polymer ?
#
loop_
_entity_poly.entity_id
_entity_poly.type
_entity_poly.pdbx_seq_one_letter_code
_entity_poly.pdbx_strand_id
1 'polypeptide(L)'
;MTVSIDQVAEHARDAQNISQSSSELSTRGSDVILKVVEDMRGIAETVHESSAIIEGLGQQSDHIYSIVQAIKEIADQTNLLALNAAIEAARAGEQGRGFAVVADEVRKLAERTTRSTEEIATMIQKIQGGTKQAVASMGVGVERVNQGVSLAGQAGDAIRQIQTGAQRVGVAVTDISSAIKEQSIASAEIARNVEHVAQMSDENHAATQDNAKTALNLEELAMSLQGAVEKFKV
;
A
#
# COMPACT_ATOMS: atom_id res chain seq x y z
N MET A 1 -7.03 44.44 12.00
CA MET A 1 -8.06 43.63 11.32
C MET A 1 -7.62 43.19 9.93
N THR A 2 -7.18 44.10 9.06
CA THR A 2 -6.64 43.77 7.72
C THR A 2 -5.49 42.76 7.75
N VAL A 3 -4.48 42.96 8.61
CA VAL A 3 -3.36 42.01 8.77
C VAL A 3 -3.82 40.60 9.13
N SER A 4 -4.83 40.47 9.99
CA SER A 4 -5.38 39.16 10.39
C SER A 4 -6.17 38.51 9.27
N ILE A 5 -6.89 39.28 8.45
CA ILE A 5 -7.61 38.78 7.27
C ILE A 5 -6.60 38.26 6.24
N ASP A 6 -5.52 38.98 6.01
CA ASP A 6 -4.45 38.57 5.08
C ASP A 6 -3.75 37.28 5.54
N GLN A 7 -3.47 37.13 6.84
CA GLN A 7 -2.90 35.90 7.39
C GLN A 7 -3.83 34.69 7.25
N VAL A 8 -5.13 34.85 7.52
CA VAL A 8 -6.08 33.74 7.33
C VAL A 8 -6.21 33.41 5.85
N ALA A 9 -6.14 34.39 4.95
CA ALA A 9 -6.14 34.17 3.50
C ALA A 9 -4.91 33.36 3.04
N GLU A 10 -3.74 33.66 3.59
CA GLU A 10 -2.51 32.92 3.33
C GLU A 10 -2.62 31.47 3.82
N HIS A 11 -3.07 31.25 5.06
CA HIS A 11 -3.29 29.90 5.60
C HIS A 11 -4.32 29.09 4.81
N ALA A 12 -5.38 29.74 4.32
CA ALA A 12 -6.35 29.09 3.44
C ALA A 12 -5.68 28.62 2.13
N ARG A 13 -4.85 29.45 1.49
CA ARG A 13 -4.12 29.04 0.27
C ARG A 13 -3.16 27.89 0.54
N ASP A 14 -2.45 27.91 1.66
CA ASP A 14 -1.55 26.81 2.03
C ASP A 14 -2.31 25.51 2.25
N ALA A 15 -3.45 25.55 2.95
CA ALA A 15 -4.32 24.40 3.14
C ALA A 15 -4.89 23.85 1.81
N GLN A 16 -5.21 24.73 0.85
CA GLN A 16 -5.62 24.34 -0.50
C GLN A 16 -4.50 23.57 -1.20
N ASN A 17 -3.28 24.11 -1.19
CA ASN A 17 -2.11 23.50 -1.84
C ASN A 17 -1.79 22.13 -1.22
N ILE A 18 -1.86 22.01 0.11
CA ILE A 18 -1.65 20.75 0.82
C ILE A 18 -2.73 19.73 0.46
N SER A 19 -4.01 20.14 0.39
CA SER A 19 -5.11 19.26 -0.02
C SER A 19 -4.95 18.76 -1.46
N GLN A 20 -4.59 19.65 -2.38
CA GLN A 20 -4.34 19.32 -3.78
C GLN A 20 -3.21 18.29 -3.90
N SER A 21 -2.07 18.55 -3.25
CA SER A 21 -0.92 17.65 -3.22
C SER A 21 -1.26 16.30 -2.57
N SER A 22 -2.04 16.31 -1.48
CA SER A 22 -2.51 15.09 -0.81
C SER A 22 -3.42 14.25 -1.70
N SER A 23 -4.31 14.89 -2.47
CA SER A 23 -5.17 14.21 -3.44
C SER A 23 -4.36 13.57 -4.58
N GLU A 24 -3.35 14.26 -5.09
CA GLU A 24 -2.43 13.74 -6.12
C GLU A 24 -1.58 12.58 -5.61
N LEU A 25 -1.03 12.69 -4.39
CA LEU A 25 -0.30 11.62 -3.72
C LEU A 25 -1.19 10.39 -3.49
N SER A 26 -2.43 10.60 -3.05
CA SER A 26 -3.39 9.51 -2.85
C SER A 26 -3.74 8.82 -4.17
N THR A 27 -3.93 9.58 -5.26
CA THR A 27 -4.19 9.01 -6.59
C THR A 27 -3.03 8.12 -7.04
N ARG A 28 -1.79 8.63 -6.97
CA ARG A 28 -0.59 7.84 -7.28
C ARG A 28 -0.43 6.62 -6.37
N GLY A 29 -0.73 6.76 -5.08
CA GLY A 29 -0.71 5.66 -4.13
C GLY A 29 -1.72 4.58 -4.48
N SER A 30 -2.92 4.96 -4.94
CA SER A 30 -3.95 4.03 -5.39
C SER A 30 -3.48 3.25 -6.63
N ASP A 31 -2.84 3.92 -7.60
CA ASP A 31 -2.29 3.27 -8.78
C ASP A 31 -1.19 2.24 -8.42
N VAL A 32 -0.32 2.58 -7.47
CA VAL A 32 0.70 1.66 -6.97
C VAL A 32 0.07 0.44 -6.31
N ILE A 33 -0.97 0.63 -5.49
CA ILE A 33 -1.68 -0.48 -4.85
C ILE A 33 -2.35 -1.38 -5.90
N LEU A 34 -2.98 -0.82 -6.92
CA LEU A 34 -3.58 -1.60 -8.01
C LEU A 34 -2.53 -2.46 -8.72
N LYS A 35 -1.36 -1.89 -8.98
CA LYS A 35 -0.24 -2.62 -9.57
C LYS A 35 0.29 -3.73 -8.66
N VAL A 36 0.38 -3.50 -7.34
CA VAL A 36 0.74 -4.55 -6.37
C VAL A 36 -0.27 -5.69 -6.39
N VAL A 37 -1.57 -5.41 -6.48
CA VAL A 37 -2.61 -6.45 -6.59
C VAL A 37 -2.46 -7.27 -7.88
N GLU A 38 -2.16 -6.61 -9.00
CA GLU A 38 -1.90 -7.27 -10.28
C GLU A 38 -0.64 -8.17 -10.21
N ASP A 39 0.47 -7.63 -9.70
CA ASP A 39 1.73 -8.38 -9.54
C ASP A 39 1.54 -9.60 -8.63
N MET A 40 0.79 -9.45 -7.53
CA MET A 40 0.46 -10.56 -6.63
C MET A 40 -0.35 -11.66 -7.33
N ARG A 41 -1.30 -11.29 -8.19
CA ARG A 41 -2.05 -12.28 -8.99
C ARG A 41 -1.12 -13.03 -9.95
N GLY A 42 -0.19 -12.34 -10.59
CA GLY A 42 0.83 -12.97 -11.45
C GLY A 42 1.75 -13.92 -10.67
N ILE A 43 2.11 -13.57 -9.44
CA ILE A 43 2.88 -14.47 -8.56
C ILE A 43 2.06 -15.72 -8.23
N ALA A 44 0.77 -15.59 -7.89
CA ALA A 44 -0.09 -16.74 -7.60
C ALA A 44 -0.18 -17.70 -8.80
N GLU A 45 -0.34 -17.16 -10.01
CA GLU A 45 -0.39 -17.94 -11.25
C GLU A 45 0.94 -18.68 -11.49
N THR A 46 2.07 -17.98 -11.36
CA THR A 46 3.41 -18.58 -11.51
C THR A 46 3.65 -19.71 -10.50
N VAL A 47 3.21 -19.53 -9.25
CA VAL A 47 3.30 -20.57 -8.21
C VAL A 47 2.42 -21.76 -8.55
N HIS A 48 1.21 -21.52 -9.08
CA HIS A 48 0.30 -22.58 -9.49
C HIS A 48 0.87 -23.41 -10.66
N GLU A 49 1.43 -22.74 -11.68
CA GLU A 49 2.12 -23.42 -12.78
C GLU A 49 3.33 -24.23 -12.28
N SER A 50 4.13 -23.65 -11.40
CA SER A 50 5.28 -24.33 -10.80
C SER A 50 4.85 -25.58 -10.01
N SER A 51 3.72 -25.49 -9.28
CA SER A 51 3.16 -26.61 -8.54
C SER A 51 2.74 -27.75 -9.48
N ALA A 52 2.11 -27.43 -10.61
CA ALA A 52 1.72 -28.43 -11.61
C ALA A 52 2.93 -29.13 -12.24
N ILE A 53 4.01 -28.40 -12.53
CA ILE A 53 5.25 -28.98 -13.05
C ILE A 53 5.88 -29.95 -12.04
N ILE A 54 5.94 -29.57 -10.76
CA ILE A 54 6.49 -30.42 -9.70
C ILE A 54 5.61 -31.66 -9.45
N GLU A 55 4.29 -31.50 -9.53
CA GLU A 55 3.37 -32.65 -9.45
C GLU A 55 3.59 -33.63 -10.61
N GLY A 56 3.81 -33.12 -11.82
CA GLY A 56 4.23 -33.94 -12.97
C GLY A 56 5.55 -34.68 -12.74
N LEU A 57 6.53 -34.05 -12.09
CA LEU A 57 7.78 -34.71 -11.69
C LEU A 57 7.54 -35.84 -10.68
N GLY A 58 6.58 -35.65 -9.75
CA GLY A 58 6.13 -36.70 -8.84
C GLY A 58 5.59 -37.92 -9.58
N GLN A 59 4.70 -37.71 -10.56
CA GLN A 59 4.14 -38.78 -11.38
C GLN A 59 5.21 -39.49 -12.22
N GLN A 60 6.15 -38.76 -12.80
CA GLN A 60 7.29 -39.36 -13.52
C GLN A 60 8.16 -40.20 -12.58
N SER A 61 8.37 -39.74 -11.35
CA SER A 61 9.13 -40.49 -10.34
C SER A 61 8.43 -41.80 -9.96
N ASP A 62 7.10 -41.80 -9.84
CA ASP A 62 6.30 -43.02 -9.63
C ASP A 62 6.47 -44.01 -10.79
N HIS A 63 6.48 -43.53 -12.03
CA HIS A 63 6.70 -44.38 -13.20
C HIS A 63 8.10 -44.98 -13.20
N ILE A 64 9.15 -44.19 -12.91
CA ILE A 64 10.52 -44.70 -12.79
C ILE A 64 10.61 -45.74 -11.66
N TYR A 65 9.94 -45.51 -10.52
CA TYR A 65 9.91 -46.46 -9.42
C TYR A 65 9.39 -47.84 -9.87
N SER A 66 8.31 -47.87 -10.65
CA SER A 66 7.75 -49.12 -11.20
C SER A 66 8.73 -49.88 -12.11
N ILE A 67 9.47 -49.14 -12.95
CA ILE A 67 10.50 -49.72 -13.83
C ILE A 67 11.65 -50.30 -13.00
N VAL A 68 12.09 -49.59 -11.97
CA VAL A 68 13.19 -50.04 -11.09
C VAL A 68 12.78 -51.30 -10.31
N GLN A 69 11.53 -51.41 -9.88
CA GLN A 69 10.99 -52.64 -9.28
C GLN A 69 11.02 -53.81 -10.27
N ALA A 70 10.57 -53.60 -11.52
CA ALA A 70 10.65 -54.65 -12.55
C ALA A 70 12.09 -55.10 -12.84
N ILE A 71 13.06 -54.17 -12.87
CA ILE A 71 14.49 -54.51 -13.04
C ILE A 71 15.00 -55.32 -11.85
N LYS A 72 14.59 -54.97 -10.62
CA LYS A 72 14.93 -55.73 -9.42
C LYS A 72 14.40 -57.17 -9.50
N GLU A 73 13.14 -57.34 -9.90
CA GLU A 73 12.53 -58.66 -10.09
C GLU A 73 13.28 -59.49 -11.15
N ILE A 74 13.68 -58.87 -12.27
CA ILE A 74 14.49 -59.52 -13.32
C ILE A 74 15.87 -59.92 -12.78
N ALA A 75 16.53 -59.04 -11.99
CA ALA A 75 17.82 -59.34 -11.39
C ALA A 75 17.72 -60.50 -10.39
N ASP A 76 16.70 -60.52 -9.56
CA ASP A 76 16.46 -61.60 -8.59
C ASP A 76 16.15 -62.94 -9.29
N GLN A 77 15.38 -62.92 -10.39
CA GLN A 77 15.16 -64.10 -11.23
C GLN A 77 16.44 -64.56 -11.92
N THR A 78 17.25 -63.64 -12.43
CA THR A 78 18.54 -63.94 -13.07
C THR A 78 19.51 -64.55 -12.07
N ASN A 79 19.53 -64.05 -10.84
CA ASN A 79 20.32 -64.59 -9.73
C ASN A 79 19.92 -66.05 -9.42
N LEU A 80 18.61 -66.33 -9.37
CA LEU A 80 18.08 -67.68 -9.14
C LEU A 80 18.40 -68.63 -10.30
N LEU A 81 18.28 -68.16 -11.55
CA LEU A 81 18.66 -68.93 -12.73
C LEU A 81 20.16 -69.26 -12.75
N ALA A 82 21.00 -68.28 -12.42
CA ALA A 82 22.45 -68.45 -12.33
C ALA A 82 22.83 -69.45 -11.24
N LEU A 83 22.15 -69.42 -10.08
CA LEU A 83 22.34 -70.39 -9.02
C LEU A 83 21.99 -71.82 -9.48
N ASN A 84 20.85 -72.00 -10.14
CA ASN A 84 20.46 -73.30 -10.68
C ASN A 84 21.47 -73.81 -11.73
N ALA A 85 21.97 -72.93 -12.60
CA ALA A 85 22.99 -73.26 -13.58
C ALA A 85 24.33 -73.66 -12.91
N ALA A 86 24.73 -72.99 -11.83
CA ALA A 86 25.93 -73.33 -11.06
C ALA A 86 25.80 -74.72 -10.40
N ILE A 87 24.61 -75.04 -9.87
CA ILE A 87 24.31 -76.36 -9.29
C ILE A 87 24.42 -77.46 -10.36
N GLU A 88 23.82 -77.25 -11.53
CA GLU A 88 23.85 -78.25 -12.61
C GLU A 88 25.26 -78.41 -13.21
N ALA A 89 26.02 -77.31 -13.31
CA ALA A 89 27.41 -77.33 -13.72
C ALA A 89 28.30 -78.12 -12.73
N ALA A 90 28.07 -77.97 -11.42
CA ALA A 90 28.76 -78.77 -10.41
C ALA A 90 28.40 -80.26 -10.52
N ARG A 91 27.15 -80.57 -10.89
CA ARG A 91 26.65 -81.94 -11.09
C ARG A 91 27.29 -82.63 -12.30
N ALA A 92 27.65 -81.88 -13.34
CA ALA A 92 28.34 -82.38 -14.53
C ALA A 92 29.85 -82.62 -14.33
N GLY A 93 30.41 -82.33 -13.14
CA GLY A 93 31.81 -82.57 -12.80
C GLY A 93 32.79 -81.77 -13.67
N GLU A 94 33.87 -82.39 -14.14
CA GLU A 94 34.91 -81.71 -14.94
C GLU A 94 34.38 -81.13 -16.27
N GLN A 95 33.33 -81.72 -16.85
CA GLN A 95 32.72 -81.21 -18.10
C GLN A 95 31.93 -79.90 -17.89
N GLY A 96 31.44 -79.65 -16.67
CA GLY A 96 30.68 -78.44 -16.31
C GLY A 96 31.53 -77.26 -15.84
N ARG A 97 32.86 -77.43 -15.75
CA ARG A 97 33.75 -76.49 -15.08
C ARG A 97 33.77 -75.09 -15.72
N GLY A 98 33.70 -75.02 -17.05
CA GLY A 98 33.57 -73.74 -17.77
C GLY A 98 32.20 -73.07 -17.58
N PHE A 99 31.12 -73.85 -17.54
CA PHE A 99 29.77 -73.36 -17.27
C PHE A 99 29.61 -72.84 -15.83
N ALA A 100 30.26 -73.49 -14.86
CA ALA A 100 30.24 -73.05 -13.46
C ALA A 100 30.82 -71.64 -13.28
N VAL A 101 31.91 -71.32 -13.99
CA VAL A 101 32.53 -69.97 -13.94
C VAL A 101 31.59 -68.92 -14.52
N VAL A 102 30.95 -69.21 -15.65
CA VAL A 102 29.99 -68.28 -16.27
C VAL A 102 28.78 -68.07 -15.37
N ALA A 103 28.23 -69.14 -14.79
CA ALA A 103 27.10 -69.07 -13.88
C ALA A 103 27.41 -68.19 -12.65
N ASP A 104 28.59 -68.33 -12.06
CA ASP A 104 28.98 -67.54 -10.88
C ASP A 104 29.24 -66.05 -11.22
N GLU A 105 29.70 -65.75 -12.43
CA GLU A 105 29.84 -64.36 -12.91
C GLU A 105 28.49 -63.70 -13.19
N VAL A 106 27.55 -64.45 -13.81
CA VAL A 106 26.16 -63.97 -14.00
C VAL A 106 25.48 -63.72 -12.65
N ARG A 107 25.72 -64.60 -11.66
CA ARG A 107 25.21 -64.44 -10.29
C ARG A 107 25.71 -63.14 -9.66
N LYS A 108 27.01 -62.87 -9.71
CA LYS A 108 27.60 -61.60 -9.20
C LYS A 108 27.04 -60.38 -9.92
N LEU A 109 26.81 -60.46 -11.22
CA LEU A 109 26.22 -59.36 -11.99
C LEU A 109 24.77 -59.11 -11.58
N ALA A 110 24.00 -60.16 -11.33
CA ALA A 110 22.63 -60.09 -10.83
C ALA A 110 22.59 -59.45 -9.43
N GLU A 111 23.41 -59.93 -8.48
CA GLU A 111 23.52 -59.35 -7.12
C GLU A 111 23.90 -57.86 -7.15
N ARG A 112 24.83 -57.48 -8.03
CA ARG A 112 25.23 -56.08 -8.22
C ARG A 112 24.10 -55.24 -8.82
N THR A 113 23.32 -55.81 -9.74
CA THR A 113 22.15 -55.14 -10.34
C THR A 113 21.08 -54.90 -9.28
N THR A 114 20.74 -55.92 -8.46
CA THR A 114 19.80 -55.78 -7.34
C THR A 114 20.21 -54.65 -6.40
N ARG A 115 21.49 -54.59 -6.00
CA ARG A 115 22.00 -53.51 -5.14
C ARG A 115 21.84 -52.12 -5.78
N SER A 116 22.20 -51.97 -7.04
CA SER A 116 22.02 -50.70 -7.76
C SER A 116 20.55 -50.29 -7.88
N THR A 117 19.63 -51.25 -8.10
CA THR A 117 18.19 -50.95 -8.12
C THR A 117 17.66 -50.48 -6.77
N GLU A 118 18.18 -51.00 -5.65
CA GLU A 118 17.81 -50.56 -4.31
C GLU A 118 18.30 -49.14 -3.99
N GLU A 119 19.52 -48.81 -4.42
CA GLU A 119 20.07 -47.45 -4.32
C GLU A 119 19.23 -46.46 -5.14
N ILE A 120 18.87 -46.82 -6.38
CA ILE A 120 18.01 -46.01 -7.25
C ILE A 120 16.61 -45.85 -6.64
N ALA A 121 16.01 -46.91 -6.12
CA ALA A 121 14.70 -46.85 -5.47
C ALA A 121 14.71 -45.87 -4.27
N THR A 122 15.77 -45.90 -3.47
CA THR A 122 15.97 -44.96 -2.35
C THR A 122 16.07 -43.51 -2.83
N MET A 123 16.78 -43.26 -3.95
CA MET A 123 16.86 -41.92 -4.54
C MET A 123 15.49 -41.44 -5.06
N ILE A 124 14.72 -42.30 -5.70
CA ILE A 124 13.38 -41.97 -6.19
C ILE A 124 12.43 -41.63 -5.05
N GLN A 125 12.47 -42.39 -3.95
CA GLN A 125 11.67 -42.08 -2.76
C GLN A 125 12.00 -40.70 -2.16
N LYS A 126 13.28 -40.31 -2.16
CA LYS A 126 13.69 -38.96 -1.74
C LYS A 126 13.14 -37.88 -2.69
N ILE A 127 13.15 -38.12 -3.99
CA ILE A 127 12.59 -37.20 -4.99
C ILE A 127 11.06 -37.08 -4.79
N GLN A 128 10.34 -38.18 -4.61
CA GLN A 128 8.91 -38.18 -4.30
C GLN A 128 8.59 -37.42 -3.01
N GLY A 129 9.40 -37.60 -1.96
CA GLY A 129 9.26 -36.84 -0.72
C GLY A 129 9.47 -35.33 -0.94
N GLY A 130 10.54 -34.97 -1.65
CA GLY A 130 10.89 -33.58 -1.95
C GLY A 130 9.84 -32.88 -2.82
N THR A 131 9.31 -33.56 -3.84
CA THR A 131 8.23 -33.03 -4.70
C THR A 131 6.95 -32.77 -3.91
N LYS A 132 6.52 -33.72 -3.06
CA LYS A 132 5.36 -33.53 -2.17
C LYS A 132 5.53 -32.34 -1.22
N GLN A 133 6.72 -32.22 -0.62
CA GLN A 133 7.03 -31.09 0.27
C GLN A 133 7.04 -29.74 -0.49
N ALA A 134 7.57 -29.73 -1.71
CA ALA A 134 7.58 -28.53 -2.56
C ALA A 134 6.15 -28.09 -2.93
N VAL A 135 5.28 -29.02 -3.36
CA VAL A 135 3.86 -28.74 -3.63
C VAL A 135 3.15 -28.18 -2.40
N ALA A 136 3.34 -28.80 -1.23
CA ALA A 136 2.77 -28.30 0.02
C ALA A 136 3.25 -26.88 0.36
N SER A 137 4.54 -26.60 0.16
CA SER A 137 5.14 -25.28 0.40
C SER A 137 4.61 -24.23 -0.59
N MET A 138 4.39 -24.61 -1.84
CA MET A 138 3.76 -23.77 -2.86
C MET A 138 2.31 -23.44 -2.51
N GLY A 139 1.54 -24.41 -1.98
CA GLY A 139 0.19 -24.15 -1.47
C GLY A 139 0.16 -23.11 -0.35
N VAL A 140 1.11 -23.17 0.60
CA VAL A 140 1.29 -22.13 1.62
C VAL A 140 1.68 -20.79 0.98
N GLY A 141 2.49 -20.81 -0.08
CA GLY A 141 2.84 -19.63 -0.87
C GLY A 141 1.63 -18.94 -1.47
N VAL A 142 0.72 -19.69 -2.11
CA VAL A 142 -0.53 -19.17 -2.67
C VAL A 142 -1.40 -18.51 -1.59
N GLU A 143 -1.52 -19.15 -0.42
CA GLU A 143 -2.29 -18.59 0.69
C GLU A 143 -1.72 -17.25 1.17
N ARG A 144 -0.39 -17.14 1.28
CA ARG A 144 0.28 -15.88 1.62
C ARG A 144 0.07 -14.79 0.58
N VAL A 145 0.05 -15.15 -0.70
CA VAL A 145 -0.24 -14.21 -1.79
C VAL A 145 -1.68 -13.70 -1.69
N ASN A 146 -2.65 -14.59 -1.44
CA ASN A 146 -4.04 -14.19 -1.23
C ASN A 146 -4.22 -13.23 -0.05
N GLN A 147 -3.51 -13.49 1.06
CA GLN A 147 -3.46 -12.57 2.20
C GLN A 147 -2.84 -11.22 1.81
N GLY A 148 -1.76 -11.23 1.02
CA GLY A 148 -1.15 -10.03 0.46
C GLY A 148 -2.11 -9.20 -0.39
N VAL A 149 -2.89 -9.84 -1.26
CA VAL A 149 -3.94 -9.19 -2.07
C VAL A 149 -5.00 -8.54 -1.17
N SER A 150 -5.46 -9.22 -0.13
CA SER A 150 -6.43 -8.68 0.82
C SER A 150 -5.90 -7.45 1.56
N LEU A 151 -4.65 -7.49 2.04
CA LEU A 151 -3.99 -6.36 2.70
C LEU A 151 -3.78 -5.18 1.75
N ALA A 152 -3.37 -5.44 0.50
CA ALA A 152 -3.25 -4.41 -0.52
C ALA A 152 -4.61 -3.76 -0.82
N GLY A 153 -5.69 -4.55 -0.87
CA GLY A 153 -7.06 -4.03 -0.99
C GLY A 153 -7.42 -3.07 0.15
N GLN A 154 -7.17 -3.47 1.40
CA GLN A 154 -7.40 -2.61 2.57
C GLN A 154 -6.58 -1.31 2.53
N ALA A 155 -5.31 -1.38 2.09
CA ALA A 155 -4.48 -0.21 1.89
C ALA A 155 -5.06 0.72 0.80
N GLY A 156 -5.56 0.15 -0.30
CA GLY A 156 -6.25 0.89 -1.35
C GLY A 156 -7.49 1.61 -0.84
N ASP A 157 -8.28 0.97 0.02
CA ASP A 157 -9.46 1.57 0.64
C ASP A 157 -9.09 2.76 1.54
N ALA A 158 -8.04 2.61 2.35
CA ALA A 158 -7.53 3.68 3.20
C ALA A 158 -7.04 4.87 2.37
N ILE A 159 -6.34 4.63 1.26
CA ILE A 159 -5.89 5.69 0.33
C ILE A 159 -7.09 6.43 -0.29
N ARG A 160 -8.16 5.72 -0.67
CA ARG A 160 -9.38 6.36 -1.19
C ARG A 160 -10.07 7.22 -0.13
N GLN A 161 -10.03 6.82 1.15
CA GLN A 161 -10.52 7.65 2.24
C GLN A 161 -9.68 8.92 2.42
N ILE A 162 -8.35 8.84 2.30
CA ILE A 162 -7.45 10.00 2.34
C ILE A 162 -7.76 10.96 1.18
N GLN A 163 -7.92 10.44 -0.04
CA GLN A 163 -8.29 11.23 -1.21
C GLN A 163 -9.61 11.98 -1.00
N THR A 164 -10.63 11.28 -0.50
CA THR A 164 -11.95 11.88 -0.19
C THR A 164 -11.82 12.95 0.89
N GLY A 165 -11.01 12.70 1.92
CA GLY A 165 -10.72 13.66 2.98
C GLY A 165 -10.06 14.94 2.43
N ALA A 166 -9.04 14.79 1.59
CA ALA A 166 -8.34 15.90 0.95
C ALA A 166 -9.28 16.74 0.07
N GLN A 167 -10.15 16.10 -0.71
CA GLN A 167 -11.16 16.80 -1.51
C GLN A 167 -12.13 17.61 -0.64
N ARG A 168 -12.59 17.05 0.49
CA ARG A 168 -13.46 17.77 1.44
C ARG A 168 -12.77 18.98 2.06
N VAL A 169 -11.49 18.86 2.39
CA VAL A 169 -10.71 20.01 2.88
C VAL A 169 -10.60 21.09 1.80
N GLY A 170 -10.34 20.72 0.54
CA GLY A 170 -10.31 21.68 -0.57
C GLY A 170 -11.63 22.45 -0.76
N VAL A 171 -12.78 21.77 -0.62
CA VAL A 171 -14.09 22.45 -0.64
C VAL A 171 -14.22 23.43 0.53
N ALA A 172 -13.92 22.98 1.76
CA ALA A 172 -14.02 23.84 2.95
C ALA A 172 -13.10 25.08 2.86
N VAL A 173 -11.91 24.93 2.28
CA VAL A 173 -10.96 26.03 2.06
C VAL A 173 -11.47 27.03 1.02
N THR A 174 -12.21 26.55 0.00
CA THR A 174 -12.85 27.43 -0.99
C THR A 174 -13.94 28.29 -0.33
N ASP A 175 -14.74 27.70 0.56
CA ASP A 175 -15.76 28.42 1.33
C ASP A 175 -15.12 29.45 2.28
N ILE A 176 -14.06 29.07 2.98
CA ILE A 176 -13.27 29.97 3.84
C ILE A 176 -12.72 31.14 3.03
N SER A 177 -12.13 30.88 1.87
CA SER A 177 -11.59 31.93 1.00
C SER A 177 -12.66 32.93 0.54
N SER A 178 -13.89 32.45 0.35
CA SER A 178 -15.03 33.29 -0.02
C SER A 178 -15.47 34.16 1.16
N ALA A 179 -15.57 33.59 2.36
CA ALA A 179 -15.89 34.33 3.59
C ALA A 179 -14.83 35.40 3.93
N ILE A 180 -13.54 35.10 3.73
CA ILE A 180 -12.44 36.06 3.92
C ILE A 180 -12.58 37.25 2.97
N LYS A 181 -12.99 37.00 1.72
CA LYS A 181 -13.21 38.06 0.74
C LYS A 181 -14.34 38.99 1.16
N GLU A 182 -15.45 38.45 1.67
CA GLU A 182 -16.56 39.23 2.23
C GLU A 182 -16.12 40.03 3.46
N GLN A 183 -15.36 39.41 4.37
CA GLN A 183 -14.85 40.05 5.58
C GLN A 183 -13.88 41.20 5.27
N SER A 184 -13.08 41.06 4.20
CA SER A 184 -12.19 42.12 3.70
C SER A 184 -12.98 43.34 3.20
N ILE A 185 -14.04 43.10 2.42
CA ILE A 185 -14.94 44.16 1.93
C ILE A 185 -15.61 44.89 3.10
N ALA A 186 -16.18 44.13 4.05
CA ALA A 186 -16.82 44.69 5.23
C ALA A 186 -15.83 45.49 6.10
N SER A 187 -14.60 45.02 6.26
CA SER A 187 -13.56 45.74 7.01
C SER A 187 -13.16 47.06 6.34
N ALA A 188 -13.09 47.09 5.01
CA ALA A 188 -12.81 48.32 4.26
C ALA A 188 -13.96 49.34 4.35
N GLU A 189 -15.21 48.87 4.45
CA GLU A 189 -16.36 49.73 4.71
C GLU A 189 -16.37 50.29 6.13
N ILE A 190 -16.07 49.45 7.13
CA ILE A 190 -15.91 49.90 8.53
C ILE A 190 -14.82 50.96 8.62
N ALA A 191 -13.66 50.75 7.98
CA ALA A 191 -12.57 51.72 7.98
C ALA A 191 -13.02 53.09 7.42
N ARG A 192 -13.76 53.09 6.30
CA ARG A 192 -14.33 54.32 5.73
C ARG A 192 -15.35 54.99 6.66
N ASN A 193 -16.21 54.21 7.31
CA ASN A 193 -17.17 54.77 8.26
C ASN A 193 -16.49 55.37 9.49
N VAL A 194 -15.39 54.78 9.97
CA VAL A 194 -14.60 55.34 11.08
C VAL A 194 -13.94 56.65 10.66
N GLU A 195 -13.39 56.73 9.46
CA GLU A 195 -12.81 57.97 8.92
C GLU A 195 -13.87 59.07 8.79
N HIS A 196 -15.07 58.72 8.32
CA HIS A 196 -16.19 59.66 8.24
C HIS A 196 -16.66 60.14 9.62
N VAL A 197 -16.72 59.25 10.62
CA VAL A 197 -17.04 59.63 12.01
C VAL A 197 -15.99 60.56 12.61
N ALA A 198 -14.71 60.31 12.33
CA ALA A 198 -13.63 61.19 12.77
C ALA A 198 -13.78 62.59 12.17
N GLN A 199 -14.05 62.69 10.86
CA GLN A 199 -14.31 63.96 10.19
C GLN A 199 -15.52 64.70 10.79
N MET A 200 -16.65 64.02 10.99
CA MET A 200 -17.83 64.63 11.62
C MET A 200 -17.55 65.10 13.05
N SER A 201 -16.69 64.38 13.79
CA SER A 201 -16.28 64.79 15.14
C SER A 201 -15.47 66.08 15.12
N ASP A 202 -14.58 66.26 14.13
CA ASP A 202 -13.82 67.50 13.95
C ASP A 202 -14.73 68.67 13.55
N GLU A 203 -15.68 68.44 12.63
CA GLU A 203 -16.68 69.44 12.23
C GLU A 203 -17.56 69.87 13.41
N ASN A 204 -18.01 68.91 14.22
CA ASN A 204 -18.82 69.19 15.41
C ASN A 204 -18.01 69.93 16.49
N HIS A 205 -16.72 69.64 16.63
CA HIS A 205 -15.83 70.39 17.51
C HIS A 205 -15.70 71.86 17.07
N ALA A 206 -15.50 72.11 15.78
CA ALA A 206 -15.45 73.46 15.22
C ALA A 206 -16.77 74.22 15.42
N ALA A 207 -17.91 73.58 15.13
CA ALA A 207 -19.23 74.18 15.35
C ALA A 207 -19.49 74.51 16.83
N THR A 208 -19.00 73.66 17.75
CA THR A 208 -19.10 73.92 19.20
C THR A 208 -18.26 75.13 19.62
N GLN A 209 -17.05 75.29 19.07
CA GLN A 209 -16.22 76.49 19.30
C GLN A 209 -16.89 77.76 18.79
N ASP A 210 -17.48 77.72 17.59
CA ASP A 210 -18.22 78.86 17.02
C ASP A 210 -19.47 79.21 17.84
N ASN A 211 -20.19 78.20 18.32
CA ASN A 211 -21.35 78.39 19.21
C ASN A 211 -20.92 79.03 20.54
N ALA A 212 -19.82 78.58 21.15
CA ALA A 212 -19.28 79.17 22.37
C ALA A 212 -18.90 80.66 22.16
N LYS A 213 -18.28 80.98 21.03
CA LYS A 213 -17.94 82.37 20.66
C LYS A 213 -19.20 83.23 20.48
N THR A 214 -20.21 82.70 19.80
CA THR A 214 -21.50 83.37 19.65
C THR A 214 -22.20 83.61 20.99
N ALA A 215 -22.15 82.63 21.90
CA ALA A 215 -22.72 82.77 23.25
C ALA A 215 -22.03 83.89 24.06
N LEU A 216 -20.70 84.00 23.99
CA LEU A 216 -19.95 85.09 24.61
C LEU A 216 -20.34 86.46 24.03
N ASN A 217 -20.49 86.56 22.71
CA ASN A 217 -20.92 87.80 22.06
C ASN A 217 -22.35 88.21 22.48
N LEU A 218 -23.26 87.22 22.65
CA LEU A 218 -24.62 87.46 23.13
C LEU A 218 -24.63 87.94 24.59
N GLU A 219 -23.77 87.36 25.43
CA GLU A 219 -23.59 87.80 26.82
C GLU A 219 -23.11 89.26 26.88
N GLU A 220 -22.11 89.61 26.07
CA GLU A 220 -21.60 90.98 25.97
C GLU A 220 -22.69 91.96 25.50
N LEU A 221 -23.48 91.59 24.49
CA LEU A 221 -24.59 92.39 24.00
C LEU A 221 -25.68 92.57 25.06
N ALA A 222 -26.02 91.51 25.79
CA ALA A 222 -27.00 91.56 26.87
C ALA A 222 -26.52 92.48 28.00
N MET A 223 -25.25 92.40 28.41
CA MET A 223 -24.64 93.31 29.39
C MET A 223 -24.69 94.77 28.92
N SER A 224 -24.39 95.03 27.64
CA SER A 224 -24.45 96.36 27.04
C SER A 224 -25.87 96.93 27.05
N LEU A 225 -26.87 96.12 26.66
CA LEU A 225 -28.28 96.49 26.72
C LEU A 225 -28.74 96.76 28.15
N GLN A 226 -28.34 95.93 29.11
CA GLN A 226 -28.68 96.12 30.52
C GLN A 226 -28.08 97.42 31.06
N GLY A 227 -26.81 97.70 30.78
CA GLY A 227 -26.17 98.96 31.14
C GLY A 227 -26.81 100.17 30.46
N ALA A 228 -27.29 100.03 29.22
CA ALA A 228 -28.05 101.08 28.54
C ALA A 228 -29.40 101.35 29.22
N VAL A 229 -30.14 100.31 29.60
CA VAL A 229 -31.42 100.44 30.32
C VAL A 229 -31.24 101.04 31.72
N GLU A 230 -30.17 100.69 32.44
CA GLU A 230 -29.87 101.29 33.75
C GLU A 230 -29.66 102.81 33.69
N LYS A 231 -29.12 103.35 32.59
CA LYS A 231 -29.01 104.81 32.39
C LYS A 231 -30.36 105.52 32.26
N PHE A 232 -31.44 104.80 31.96
CA PHE A 232 -32.80 105.33 31.83
C PHE A 232 -33.68 105.03 33.07
N LYS A 233 -33.15 104.36 34.09
CA LYS A 233 -33.82 104.29 35.41
C LYS A 233 -33.63 105.62 36.13
N VAL A 234 -34.71 106.40 36.18
CA VAL A 234 -34.87 107.61 37.03
C VAL A 234 -35.28 107.20 38.44
#